data_AF-A0A6A2WGH7-F1
#
_entry.id   AF-A0A6A2WGH7-F1
#
_cell.length_a   1.000
_cell.length_b   1.000
_cell.length_c   1.000
_cell.angle_alpha   90.00
_cell.angle_beta   90.00
_cell.angle_gamma   90.00
#
_symmetry.space_group_name_H-M   'P 1'
#
loop_
_entity.id
_entity.type
_entity.pdbx_description
1 polymer ?
#
loop_
_entity_poly.entity_id
_entity_poly.type
_entity_poly.pdbx_seq_one_letter_code
_entity_poly.pdbx_strand_id
1 'polypeptide(L)' 'MRVQYNDSIDRKPAFNELLEEIAEKFYGVQRKNLIEDMFRDMLKVM' A
#
# COMPACT_ATOMS: atom_id res chain seq x y z
N MET A 1 -13.84 -0.60 -1.54
CA MET A 1 -13.78 0.45 -2.59
C MET A 1 -12.76 0.14 -3.67
N ARG A 2 -11.46 -0.04 -3.37
CA ARG A 2 -10.42 -0.31 -4.40
C ARG A 2 -10.78 -1.46 -5.35
N VAL A 3 -11.27 -2.59 -4.82
CA VAL A 3 -11.68 -3.78 -5.59
C VAL A 3 -12.82 -3.51 -6.58
N GLN A 4 -13.71 -2.56 -6.30
CA GLN A 4 -14.87 -2.27 -7.13
C GLN A 4 -14.55 -1.37 -8.33
N TYR A 5 -13.47 -0.60 -8.26
CA TYR A 5 -13.05 0.35 -9.30
C TYR A 5 -11.72 -0.03 -9.94
N ASN A 6 -11.30 -1.29 -9.82
CA ASN A 6 -9.97 -1.75 -10.23
C ASN A 6 -9.72 -1.46 -11.73
N ASP A 7 -10.69 -1.74 -12.58
CA ASP A 7 -10.62 -1.47 -14.03
C ASP A 7 -10.44 0.01 -14.39
N SER A 8 -10.84 0.92 -13.51
CA SER A 8 -10.67 2.37 -13.70
C SER A 8 -9.35 2.86 -13.11
N ILE A 9 -8.89 2.24 -12.04
CA ILE A 9 -7.62 2.54 -11.37
C ILE A 9 -6.45 2.05 -12.23
N ASP A 10 -6.55 0.85 -12.79
CA ASP A 10 -5.49 0.21 -13.60
C ASP A 10 -5.26 0.93 -14.95
N ARG A 11 -6.22 1.75 -15.41
CA ARG A 11 -6.05 2.56 -16.63
C ARG A 11 -5.01 3.66 -16.49
N LYS A 12 -4.72 4.13 -15.28
CA LYS A 12 -3.70 5.16 -15.03
C LYS A 12 -2.89 4.81 -13.78
N PRO A 13 -1.59 4.50 -13.93
CA PRO A 13 -0.75 4.09 -12.80
C PRO A 13 -0.67 5.15 -11.68
N ALA A 14 -0.78 6.45 -12.02
CA ALA A 14 -0.82 7.55 -11.06
C ALA A 14 -1.97 7.45 -10.03
N PHE A 15 -3.08 6.76 -10.36
CA PHE A 15 -4.15 6.54 -9.39
C PHE A 15 -3.77 5.58 -8.28
N ASN A 16 -2.89 4.61 -8.54
CA ASN A 16 -2.37 3.74 -7.49
C ASN A 16 -1.49 4.53 -6.52
N GLU A 17 -0.64 5.43 -7.02
CA GLU A 17 0.20 6.30 -6.18
C GLU A 17 -0.63 7.22 -5.29
N LEU A 18 -1.66 7.88 -5.85
CA LEU A 18 -2.58 8.73 -5.08
C LEU A 18 -3.34 7.96 -4.00
N LEU A 19 -3.84 6.76 -4.34
CA LEU A 19 -4.56 5.92 -3.38
C LEU A 19 -3.64 5.42 -2.27
N GLU A 20 -2.38 5.15 -2.57
CA GLU A 20 -1.37 4.79 -1.57
C GLU A 20 -1.05 5.97 -0.65
N GLU A 21 -0.86 7.18 -1.19
CA GLU A 21 -0.64 8.38 -0.40
C GLU A 21 -1.83 8.67 0.54
N ILE A 22 -3.07 8.48 0.05
CA ILE A 22 -4.28 8.61 0.87
C ILE A 22 -4.32 7.52 1.95
N ALA A 23 -3.98 6.28 1.61
CA ALA A 23 -3.97 5.16 2.55
C ALA A 23 -2.94 5.39 3.68
N GLU A 24 -1.77 5.93 3.36
CA GLU A 24 -0.74 6.29 4.33
C GLU A 24 -1.19 7.45 5.22
N LYS A 25 -1.64 8.56 4.63
CA LYS A 25 -1.99 9.78 5.37
C LYS A 25 -3.21 9.64 6.27
N PHE A 26 -4.25 8.92 5.82
CA PHE A 26 -5.53 8.88 6.51
C PHE A 26 -5.78 7.59 7.28
N TYR A 27 -5.12 6.49 6.88
CA TYR A 27 -5.36 5.17 7.46
C TYR A 27 -4.11 4.55 8.08
N GLY A 28 -2.95 5.23 8.00
CA GLY A 28 -1.69 4.70 8.52
C GLY A 28 -1.26 3.39 7.85
N VAL A 29 -1.79 3.11 6.64
CA VAL A 29 -1.45 1.91 5.88
C VAL A 29 -0.07 2.14 5.30
N GLN A 30 0.95 1.55 5.94
CA GLN A 30 2.29 1.56 5.38
C GLN A 30 2.30 0.78 4.07
N ARG A 31 2.92 1.36 3.04
CA ARG A 31 3.29 0.62 1.82
C ARG A 31 4.01 -0.63 2.29
N LYS A 32 3.51 -1.82 1.90
CA LYS A 32 4.26 -3.07 2.00
C LYS A 32 5.54 -2.96 1.17
N ASN A 33 6.53 -2.29 1.73
CA ASN A 33 7.86 -2.22 1.19
C ASN A 33 8.54 -3.52 1.60
N LEU A 34 9.33 -4.12 0.70
CA LEU A 34 10.18 -5.27 1.00
C LEU A 34 10.96 -5.09 2.31
N ILE A 35 11.34 -3.84 2.61
CA ILE A 35 12.03 -3.46 3.83
C ILE A 35 11.14 -3.62 5.08
N GLU A 36 9.85 -3.26 5.02
CA GLU A 36 8.91 -3.42 6.15
C GLU A 36 8.62 -4.90 6.43
N ASP A 37 8.46 -5.72 5.39
CA ASP A 37 8.31 -7.18 5.55
C ASP A 37 9.58 -7.80 6.16
N MET A 38 10.77 -7.37 5.74
CA MET A 38 12.04 -7.81 6.35
C MET A 38 12.19 -7.36 7.81
N PHE A 39 11.78 -6.13 8.16
CA PHE A 39 11.77 -5.67 9.56
C PHE A 39 10.76 -6.43 10.41
N ARG A 40 9.58 -6.73 9.86
CA ARG A 40 8.54 -7.53 10.53
C ARG A 40 9.02 -8.95 10.80
N ASP A 41 9.75 -9.57 9.88
CA ASP A 41 10.35 -10.89 10.08
C ASP A 41 11.49 -10.87 11.10
N MET A 42 12.34 -9.83 11.10
CA MET A 42 13.41 -9.67 12.09
C MET A 42 12.87 -9.54 13.52
N LEU A 43 11.81 -8.76 13.74
CA LEU A 43 11.15 -8.62 15.04
C LEU A 43 10.43 -9.90 15.50
N LYS A 44 10.07 -10.80 14.57
CA LYS A 44 9.39 -12.06 14.89
C LYS A 44 10.35 -13.17 15.33
N VAL A 45 11.63 -13.01 15.03
CA VAL A 45 12.70 -13.96 15.38
C VAL A 45 13.38 -13.59 16.72
N MET A 46 13.07 -12.42 17.28
CA MET A 46 13.50 -11.98 18.61
C MET A 46 12.42 -12.27 19.67
#